data_AF-A0A2E9UMN7-F1
#
_entry.id   AF-A0A2E9UMN7-F1
#
_cell.length_a   1.000
_cell.length_b   1.000
_cell.length_c   1.000
_cell.angle_alpha   90.00
_cell.angle_beta   90.00
_cell.angle_gamma   90.00
#
_symmetry.space_group_name_H-M   'P 1'
#
loop_
_entity.id
_entity.type
_entity.pdbx_description
1 polymer ?
#
loop_
_entity_poly.entity_id
_entity_poly.type
_entity_poly.pdbx_seq_one_letter_code
_entity_poly.pdbx_strand_id
1 'polypeptide(L)' 'MPARIPASVSEGTQIPDFQLRSVTGEMVRPSDYRGKRLVIFFWASW' A
#
# COMPACT_ATOMS: atom_id res chain seq x y z
N MET A 1 -9.50 -3.03 16.18
CA MET A 1 -8.09 -3.40 16.39
C MET A 1 -7.27 -2.69 15.33
N PRO A 2 -6.43 -1.69 15.65
CA PRO A 2 -5.55 -1.10 14.63
C PRO A 2 -4.61 -2.18 14.08
N ALA A 3 -4.31 -2.14 12.78
CA ALA A 3 -3.41 -3.08 12.15
C ALA A 3 -2.02 -2.99 12.80
N ARG A 4 -1.47 -4.13 13.24
CA ARG A 4 -0.11 -4.21 13.77
C ARG A 4 0.87 -3.96 12.64
N ILE A 5 1.58 -2.84 12.69
CA ILE A 5 2.67 -2.55 11.74
C ILE A 5 3.86 -3.42 12.14
N PRO A 6 4.28 -4.39 11.30
CA PRO A 6 5.42 -5.22 11.61
C PRO A 6 6.70 -4.39 11.61
N ALA A 7 7.64 -4.69 12.53
CA ALA A 7 8.91 -3.98 12.65
C ALA A 7 9.82 -4.15 11.42
N SER A 8 9.57 -5.18 10.61
CA SER A 8 10.25 -5.46 9.34
C SER A 8 9.25 -6.03 8.32
N VAL A 9 9.52 -5.78 7.04
CA VAL A 9 8.76 -6.39 5.94
C VAL A 9 9.48 -7.68 5.53
N SER A 10 8.80 -8.81 5.60
CA SER A 10 9.30 -10.11 5.16
C SER A 10 8.38 -10.71 4.11
N GLU A 11 8.86 -11.68 3.33
CA GLU A 11 8.02 -12.40 2.38
C GLU A 11 6.78 -13.00 3.07
N GLY A 12 5.62 -12.92 2.42
CA GLY A 12 4.34 -13.34 2.99
C GLY A 12 3.69 -12.35 3.96
N THR A 13 4.37 -11.26 4.35
CA THR A 13 3.76 -10.20 5.16
C THR A 13 2.58 -9.60 4.41
N GLN A 14 1.40 -9.61 5.04
CA GLN A 14 0.21 -9.00 4.46
C GLN A 14 0.37 -7.48 4.42
N ILE A 15 0.13 -6.90 3.25
CA ILE A 15 0.08 -5.45 3.07
C ILE A 15 -1.11 -4.86 3.86
N PRO A 16 -0.88 -3.83 4.70
CA PRO A 16 -1.97 -3.10 5.34
C PRO A 16 -2.81 -2.34 4.30
N ASP A 17 -4.12 -2.23 4.53
CA ASP A 17 -5.03 -1.55 3.61
C ASP A 17 -5.12 -0.04 3.88
N PHE A 18 -4.03 0.66 3.60
CA PHE A 18 -3.94 2.11 3.76
C PHE A 18 -4.63 2.86 2.62
N GLN A 19 -4.93 4.14 2.82
CA GLN A 19 -5.54 4.99 1.79
C GLN A 19 -4.57 6.11 1.40
N LEU A 20 -4.29 6.25 0.10
CA LEU A 20 -3.48 7.34 -0.46
C LEU A 20 -4.27 8.09 -1.53
N ARG A 21 -3.89 9.35 -1.74
CA ARG A 21 -4.38 10.13 -2.87
C ARG A 21 -3.55 9.81 -4.11
N SER A 22 -4.22 9.46 -5.20
CA SER A 22 -3.59 9.23 -6.50
C SER A 22 -3.19 10.56 -7.15
N VAL A 23 -2.40 10.48 -8.23
CA VAL A 23 -2.05 11.62 -9.09
C VAL A 23 -3.28 12.26 -9.77
N THR A 24 -4.37 11.51 -9.93
CA THR A 24 -5.65 12.01 -10.45
C THR A 24 -6.55 12.61 -9.36
N GLY A 25 -6.13 12.55 -8.09
CA GLY A 25 -6.85 13.11 -6.94
C GLY A 25 -7.84 12.15 -6.28
N GLU A 26 -7.99 10.93 -6.78
CA GLU A 26 -8.85 9.89 -6.22
C GLU A 26 -8.19 9.22 -5.01
N MET A 27 -9.00 8.75 -4.07
CA MET A 27 -8.50 7.98 -2.93
C MET A 27 -8.43 6.51 -3.32
N VAL A 28 -7.24 5.93 -3.26
CA VAL A 28 -6.98 4.53 -3.62
C VAL A 28 -6.43 3.75 -2.43
N ARG A 29 -6.71 2.45 -2.40
CA ARG A 29 -6.24 1.48 -1.41
C ARG A 29 -5.59 0.27 -2.07
N PRO A 30 -4.67 -0.45 -1.41
CA PRO A 30 -4.17 -1.72 -1.92
C PRO A 30 -5.26 -2.75 -2.23
N SER A 31 -6.36 -2.76 -1.47
CA SER A 31 -7.51 -3.65 -1.69
C SER A 31 -8.23 -3.40 -3.03
N ASP A 32 -8.18 -2.19 -3.57
CA ASP A 32 -8.78 -1.87 -4.88
C ASP A 32 -8.08 -2.59 -6.04
N TYR A 33 -6.84 -3.06 -5.84
CA TYR A 33 -6.00 -3.72 -6.85
C TYR A 33 -5.93 -5.25 -6.68
N ARG A 34 -6.80 -5.85 -5.86
CA ARG A 34 -6.84 -7.32 -5.69
C ARG A 34 -7.06 -8.03 -7.03
N GLY A 35 -6.45 -9.20 -7.18
CA GLY A 35 -6.43 -9.95 -8.44
C GLY A 35 -5.37 -9.49 -9.46
N LYS A 36 -4.67 -8.38 -9.18
CA LYS A 36 -3.52 -7.90 -9.98
C LYS A 36 -2.23 -8.03 -9.19
N ARG A 37 -1.09 -8.12 -9.90
CA ARG A 37 0.22 -7.94 -9.27
C ARG A 37 0.41 -6.45 -8.98
N LEU A 38 0.61 -6.10 -7.70
CA LEU A 38 0.84 -4.73 -7.26
C LEU A 38 2.32 -4.55 -6.91
N VAL A 39 2.95 -3.54 -7.49
CA VAL A 39 4.31 -3.10 -7.15
C VAL A 39 4.21 -1.71 -6.55
N ILE A 40 4.84 -1.50 -5.40
CA ILE A 40 4.86 -0.19 -4.74
C ILE A 40 6.25 0.39 -4.92
N PHE A 41 6.31 1.55 -5.55
CA PHE A 41 7.53 2.29 -5.78
C PHE A 41 7.49 3.59 -4.97
N PHE A 42 8.44 3.74 -4.04
CA PHE A 42 8.59 4.96 -3.25
C PHE A 42 9.55 5.90 -3.96
N TRP A 43 9.06 7.10 -4.29
CA TRP A 43 9.86 8.15 -4.91
C TRP A 43 9.47 9.49 -4.32
N ALA A 44 10.38 10.45 -4.44
CA ALA A 44 10.13 11.83 -4.10
C ALA A 44 11.10 12.71 -4.90
N SER A 45 10.74 13.98 -5.16
CA SER A 45 11.45 14.87 -6.09
C SER A 45 12.61 15.65 -5.47
N TRP A 46 12.92 15.41 -4.20
CA TRP A 46 13.97 16.13 -3.48
C TRP A 46 15.33 15.49 -3.73
#